data_AF-A0A348B743-F1
#
_entry.id   AF-A0A348B743-F1
#
_cell.length_a   1.000
_cell.length_b   1.000
_cell.length_c   1.000
_cell.angle_alpha   90.00
_cell.angle_beta   90.00
_cell.angle_gamma   90.00
#
_symmetry.space_group_name_H-M   'P 1'
#
loop_
_entity.id
_entity.type
_entity.pdbx_description
1 polymer ?
#
loop_
_entity_poly.entity_id
_entity_poly.type
_entity_poly.pdbx_seq_one_letter_code
_entity_poly.pdbx_strand_id
1 'polypeptide(L)'
;MRIQNVIGAAVGDLMGYVVFTSWRIEWKTLLISMVVVALVAGGGYVINDIRDVEIDKVNKPERPLPSGEVSLREAKAITLISFLGGASLSALLGPVPFTIALLTIFLLVSYALWLKKQGPVGNLVVALTTALSIFFGGISVSVNALSSITLMIPVVYSFLLTLGREVVKGVEDYNGDYAHGVKTLAIRLG
;
A
#
# COMPACT_ATOMS: atom_id res chain seq x y z
N MET A 1 -12.38 -0.74 -5.90
CA MET A 1 -10.92 -0.53 -5.94
C MET A 1 -10.62 0.95 -6.09
N ARG A 2 -9.74 1.53 -5.26
CA ARG A 2 -9.41 2.97 -5.31
C ARG A 2 -8.38 3.25 -6.41
N ILE A 3 -8.85 3.36 -7.65
CA ILE A 3 -7.98 3.32 -8.85
C ILE A 3 -6.89 4.41 -8.85
N GLN A 4 -7.23 5.63 -8.42
CA GLN A 4 -6.28 6.74 -8.29
C GLN A 4 -5.09 6.42 -7.38
N ASN A 5 -5.33 5.66 -6.31
CA ASN A 5 -4.26 5.31 -5.37
C ASN A 5 -3.39 4.17 -5.90
N VAL A 6 -3.99 3.23 -6.63
CA VAL A 6 -3.25 2.14 -7.30
C VAL A 6 -2.33 2.73 -8.38
N ILE A 7 -2.83 3.71 -9.14
CA ILE A 7 -2.02 4.47 -10.10
C ILE A 7 -0.89 5.20 -9.36
N GLY A 8 -1.18 5.85 -8.24
CA GLY A 8 -0.15 6.50 -7.41
C GLY A 8 0.98 5.55 -6.98
N ALA A 9 0.63 4.32 -6.56
CA ALA A 9 1.62 3.31 -6.21
C ALA A 9 2.46 2.86 -7.42
N ALA A 10 1.83 2.65 -8.58
CA ALA A 10 2.54 2.29 -9.82
C ALA A 10 3.45 3.43 -10.34
N VAL A 11 3.06 4.69 -10.14
CA VAL A 11 3.92 5.85 -10.42
C VAL A 11 5.11 5.89 -9.45
N GLY A 12 4.89 5.53 -8.18
CA GLY A 12 5.97 5.35 -7.20
C GLY A 12 7.00 4.31 -7.67
N ASP A 13 6.52 3.14 -8.11
CA ASP A 13 7.36 2.07 -8.69
C ASP A 13 8.18 2.59 -9.89
N LEU A 14 7.53 3.22 -10.87
CA LEU A 14 8.21 3.82 -12.01
C LEU A 14 9.31 4.80 -11.59
N MET A 15 9.03 5.66 -10.60
CA MET A 15 10.02 6.61 -10.08
C MET A 15 11.25 5.88 -9.51
N GLY A 16 11.04 4.88 -8.65
CA GLY A 16 12.14 4.11 -8.08
C GLY A 16 12.95 3.36 -9.13
N TYR A 17 12.27 2.75 -10.10
CA TYR A 17 12.90 2.10 -11.24
C TYR A 17 13.81 3.05 -12.02
N VAL A 18 13.28 4.21 -12.41
CA VAL A 18 14.00 5.19 -13.24
C VAL A 18 15.17 5.82 -12.47
N VAL A 19 14.98 6.13 -11.19
CA VAL A 19 16.05 6.67 -10.32
C VAL A 19 17.20 5.69 -10.20
N PHE A 20 16.90 4.40 -10.02
CA PHE A 20 17.94 3.37 -9.90
C PHE A 20 18.65 3.11 -11.24
N THR A 21 17.90 3.03 -12.34
CA THR A 21 18.43 2.67 -13.67
C THR A 21 19.02 3.85 -14.44
N SER A 22 18.84 5.08 -13.96
CA SER A 22 19.18 6.31 -14.71
C SER A 22 18.58 6.31 -16.11
N TRP A 23 17.26 6.05 -16.19
CA TRP A 23 16.48 5.99 -17.45
C TRP A 23 16.81 4.85 -18.41
N ARG A 24 17.62 3.87 -18.00
CA ARG A 24 17.88 2.66 -18.80
C ARG A 24 16.72 1.67 -18.63
N ILE A 25 15.73 1.78 -19.51
CA ILE A 25 14.48 1.03 -19.40
C ILE A 25 14.58 -0.34 -20.09
N GLU A 26 14.41 -1.39 -19.31
CA GLU A 26 14.03 -2.71 -19.79
C GLU A 26 12.52 -2.88 -19.62
N TRP A 27 11.78 -2.72 -20.73
CA TRP A 27 10.31 -2.67 -20.72
C TRP A 27 9.65 -3.87 -20.05
N LYS A 28 10.19 -5.07 -20.23
CA LYS A 28 9.63 -6.28 -19.62
C LYS A 28 9.67 -6.20 -18.09
N THR A 29 10.82 -5.87 -17.53
CA THR A 29 11.03 -5.76 -16.08
C THR A 29 10.16 -4.66 -15.49
N LEU A 30 10.11 -3.48 -16.14
CA LEU A 30 9.28 -2.36 -15.71
C LEU A 30 7.78 -2.69 -15.72
N LEU A 31 7.28 -3.33 -16.80
CA LEU A 31 5.87 -3.68 -16.88
C LEU A 31 5.49 -4.73 -15.82
N ILE A 32 6.36 -5.71 -15.57
CA ILE A 32 6.13 -6.70 -14.52
C ILE A 32 6.13 -6.02 -13.14
N SER A 33 7.08 -5.13 -12.83
CA SER A 33 7.14 -4.43 -11.54
C SER A 33 5.89 -3.59 -11.28
N MET A 34 5.45 -2.82 -12.28
CA MET A 34 4.26 -1.99 -12.18
C MET A 34 2.99 -2.83 -11.97
N VAL A 35 2.86 -3.97 -12.66
CA VAL A 35 1.72 -4.89 -12.48
C VAL A 35 1.75 -5.52 -11.09
N VAL A 36 2.92 -5.92 -10.58
CA VAL A 36 3.06 -6.43 -9.20
C VAL A 36 2.56 -5.40 -8.20
N VAL A 37 3.07 -4.16 -8.28
CA VAL A 37 2.69 -3.09 -7.35
C VAL A 37 1.21 -2.76 -7.46
N ALA A 38 0.65 -2.74 -8.68
CA ALA A 38 -0.77 -2.49 -8.89
C ALA A 38 -1.66 -3.58 -8.27
N LEU A 39 -1.30 -4.85 -8.44
CA LEU A 39 -2.04 -5.99 -7.87
C LEU A 39 -1.95 -5.99 -6.33
N VAL A 40 -0.76 -5.79 -5.76
CA VAL A 40 -0.58 -5.76 -4.30
C VAL A 40 -1.33 -4.57 -3.68
N ALA A 41 -1.19 -3.37 -4.24
CA ALA A 41 -1.93 -2.19 -3.77
C ALA A 41 -3.44 -2.37 -3.94
N GLY A 42 -3.88 -2.91 -5.08
CA GLY A 42 -5.27 -3.20 -5.38
C GLY A 42 -5.89 -4.17 -4.36
N GLY A 43 -5.23 -5.29 -4.09
CA GLY A 43 -5.64 -6.25 -3.06
C GLY A 43 -5.69 -5.62 -1.67
N GLY A 44 -4.71 -4.78 -1.33
CA GLY A 44 -4.67 -4.00 -0.08
C GLY A 44 -5.87 -3.07 0.10
N TYR A 45 -6.32 -2.41 -0.97
CA TYR A 45 -7.53 -1.58 -0.91
C TYR A 45 -8.80 -2.42 -0.77
N VAL A 46 -8.91 -3.53 -1.49
CA VAL A 46 -10.12 -4.38 -1.44
C VAL A 46 -10.26 -5.03 -0.06
N ILE A 47 -9.18 -5.54 0.56
CA ILE A 47 -9.25 -6.09 1.92
C ILE A 47 -9.64 -5.02 2.96
N ASN A 48 -9.20 -3.78 2.77
CA ASN A 48 -9.59 -2.68 3.63
C ASN A 48 -11.09 -2.36 3.48
N ASP A 49 -11.60 -2.30 2.25
CA ASP A 49 -13.02 -2.08 1.98
C ASP A 49 -13.89 -3.24 2.53
N ILE A 50 -13.40 -4.48 2.52
CA ILE A 50 -14.07 -5.63 3.18
C ILE A 50 -14.19 -5.42 4.68
N ARG A 51 -13.16 -4.86 5.33
CA ARG A 51 -13.16 -4.63 6.78
C ARG A 51 -14.00 -3.43 7.18
N ASP A 52 -14.14 -2.47 6.29
CA ASP A 52 -14.94 -1.27 6.51
C ASP A 52 -16.42 -1.44 6.10
N VAL A 53 -16.84 -2.56 5.52
CA VAL A 53 -18.16 -2.70 4.88
C VAL A 53 -19.33 -2.26 5.75
N GLU A 54 -19.37 -2.61 7.03
CA GLU A 54 -20.46 -2.21 7.93
C GLU A 54 -20.43 -0.71 8.28
N ILE A 55 -19.23 -0.13 8.37
CA ILE A 55 -19.04 1.30 8.61
C ILE A 55 -19.42 2.08 7.33
N ASP A 56 -18.98 1.59 6.18
CA ASP A 56 -19.24 2.21 4.89
C ASP A 56 -20.73 2.10 4.48
N LYS A 57 -21.51 1.12 4.97
CA LYS A 57 -22.98 1.12 4.78
C LYS A 57 -23.66 2.36 5.33
N VAL A 58 -23.10 2.96 6.38
CA VAL A 58 -23.63 4.20 6.97
C VAL A 58 -22.98 5.41 6.31
N ASN A 59 -21.65 5.40 6.17
CA ASN A 59 -20.91 6.59 5.77
C ASN A 59 -20.84 6.80 4.25
N LYS A 60 -20.82 5.72 3.48
CA LYS A 60 -20.54 5.69 2.02
C LYS A 60 -21.32 4.55 1.34
N PRO A 61 -22.67 4.56 1.44
CA PRO A 61 -23.52 3.48 0.95
C PRO A 61 -23.40 3.24 -0.57
N GLU A 62 -22.93 4.23 -1.32
CA GLU A 62 -22.72 4.18 -2.76
C GLU A 62 -21.52 3.32 -3.18
N ARG A 63 -20.65 2.91 -2.25
CA ARG A 63 -19.49 2.07 -2.58
C ARG A 63 -19.92 0.68 -3.05
N PRO A 64 -19.12 0.00 -3.90
CA PRO A 64 -19.53 -1.27 -4.50
C PRO A 64 -19.86 -2.40 -3.51
N LEU A 65 -19.16 -2.47 -2.38
CA LEU A 65 -19.39 -3.49 -1.34
C LEU A 65 -20.64 -3.18 -0.50
N PRO A 66 -20.80 -1.97 0.08
CA PRO A 66 -22.02 -1.58 0.81
C PRO A 66 -23.31 -1.58 -0.02
N SER A 67 -23.24 -1.14 -1.29
CA SER A 67 -24.38 -1.11 -2.21
C SER A 67 -24.80 -2.50 -2.71
N GLY A 68 -23.94 -3.51 -2.57
CA GLY A 68 -24.18 -4.86 -3.05
C GLY A 68 -23.84 -5.09 -4.53
N GLU A 69 -23.28 -4.09 -5.24
CA GLU A 69 -22.76 -4.26 -6.60
C GLU A 69 -21.67 -5.34 -6.69
N VAL A 70 -20.88 -5.49 -5.62
CA VAL A 70 -19.88 -6.55 -5.45
C VAL A 70 -20.17 -7.30 -4.17
N SER A 71 -20.34 -8.62 -4.27
CA SER A 71 -20.55 -9.47 -3.10
C SER A 71 -19.28 -9.59 -2.25
N LEU A 72 -19.46 -9.87 -0.96
CA LEU A 72 -18.33 -10.14 -0.05
C LEU A 72 -17.45 -11.31 -0.52
N ARG A 73 -18.05 -12.31 -1.20
CA ARG A 73 -17.31 -13.46 -1.74
C ARG A 73 -16.42 -13.03 -2.90
N GLU A 74 -16.94 -12.20 -3.81
CA GLU A 74 -16.17 -11.65 -4.94
C GLU A 74 -15.03 -10.76 -4.46
N ALA A 75 -15.27 -9.86 -3.50
CA ALA A 75 -14.21 -9.02 -2.95
C ALA A 75 -13.08 -9.84 -2.30
N LYS A 76 -13.42 -10.93 -1.57
CA LYS A 76 -12.42 -11.86 -1.01
C LYS A 76 -11.64 -12.57 -2.11
N ALA A 77 -12.31 -13.02 -3.17
CA ALA A 77 -11.66 -13.64 -4.33
C ALA A 77 -10.72 -12.65 -5.04
N ILE A 78 -11.15 -11.41 -5.29
CA ILE A 78 -10.34 -10.34 -5.88
C ILE A 78 -9.10 -10.09 -5.02
N THR A 79 -9.26 -9.98 -3.70
CA THR A 79 -8.14 -9.80 -2.77
C THR A 79 -7.12 -10.94 -2.91
N LEU A 80 -7.59 -12.19 -2.85
CA LEU A 80 -6.74 -13.37 -2.93
C LEU A 80 -6.02 -13.47 -4.29
N ILE A 81 -6.75 -13.31 -5.39
CA ILE A 81 -6.20 -13.36 -6.76
C ILE A 81 -5.17 -12.25 -6.95
N SER A 82 -5.43 -11.05 -6.43
CA SER A 82 -4.50 -9.92 -6.56
C SER A 82 -3.21 -10.18 -5.79
N PHE A 83 -3.28 -10.67 -4.54
CA PHE A 83 -2.09 -10.98 -3.77
C PHE A 83 -1.31 -12.17 -4.33
N LEU A 84 -1.99 -13.25 -4.74
CA LEU A 84 -1.33 -14.39 -5.39
C LEU A 84 -0.70 -13.97 -6.71
N GLY A 85 -1.41 -13.22 -7.56
CA GLY A 85 -0.87 -12.72 -8.81
C GLY A 85 0.35 -11.81 -8.63
N GLY A 86 0.29 -10.87 -7.68
CA GLY A 86 1.43 -10.00 -7.35
C GLY A 86 2.63 -10.78 -6.79
N ALA A 87 2.39 -11.78 -5.93
CA ALA A 87 3.45 -12.64 -5.41
C ALA A 87 4.06 -13.53 -6.52
N SER A 88 3.23 -14.15 -7.36
CA SER A 88 3.71 -15.00 -8.46
C SER A 88 4.49 -14.21 -9.51
N LEU A 89 4.04 -13.01 -9.88
CA LEU A 89 4.75 -12.15 -10.83
C LEU A 89 6.06 -11.61 -10.24
N SER A 90 6.10 -11.27 -8.95
CA SER A 90 7.33 -10.80 -8.31
C SER A 90 8.41 -11.88 -8.23
N ALA A 91 8.04 -13.17 -8.19
CA ALA A 91 9.00 -14.28 -8.28
C ALA A 91 9.77 -14.28 -9.61
N LEU A 92 9.18 -13.75 -10.70
CA LEU A 92 9.85 -13.63 -12.01
C LEU A 92 10.97 -12.57 -12.00
N LEU A 93 10.93 -11.64 -11.04
CA LEU A 93 11.92 -10.59 -10.84
C LEU A 93 13.06 -11.02 -9.89
N GLY A 94 12.94 -12.19 -9.26
CA GLY A 94 13.94 -12.78 -8.38
C GLY A 94 13.53 -12.82 -6.90
N PRO A 95 14.39 -13.40 -6.04
CA PRO A 95 14.05 -13.71 -4.65
C PRO A 95 13.85 -12.47 -3.77
N VAL A 96 14.57 -11.38 -4.05
CA VAL A 96 14.49 -10.14 -3.28
C VAL A 96 13.16 -9.41 -3.54
N PRO A 97 12.78 -9.08 -4.79
CA PRO A 97 11.44 -8.54 -5.09
C PRO A 97 10.32 -9.43 -4.54
N PHE A 98 10.42 -10.76 -4.70
CA PHE A 98 9.44 -11.69 -4.15
C PHE A 98 9.25 -11.54 -2.64
N THR A 99 10.35 -11.50 -1.88
CA THR A 99 10.32 -11.35 -0.42
C THR A 99 9.70 -10.01 -0.01
N ILE A 100 10.03 -8.93 -0.72
CA ILE A 100 9.47 -7.60 -0.45
C ILE A 100 7.98 -7.54 -0.79
N ALA A 101 7.53 -8.21 -1.86
CA ALA A 101 6.11 -8.33 -2.18
C ALA A 101 5.34 -9.07 -1.06
N LEU A 102 5.87 -10.20 -0.56
CA LEU A 102 5.27 -10.94 0.55
C LEU A 102 5.21 -10.11 1.84
N LEU A 103 6.29 -9.39 2.18
CA LEU A 103 6.32 -8.48 3.31
C LEU A 103 5.25 -7.39 3.17
N THR A 104 5.12 -6.80 1.97
CA THR A 104 4.13 -5.76 1.69
C THR A 104 2.71 -6.29 1.83
N ILE A 105 2.43 -7.49 1.30
CA ILE A 105 1.13 -8.17 1.45
C ILE A 105 0.84 -8.42 2.94
N PHE A 106 1.81 -8.94 3.69
CA PHE A 106 1.67 -9.19 5.12
C PHE A 106 1.33 -7.91 5.90
N LEU A 107 2.01 -6.80 5.59
CA LEU A 107 1.77 -5.49 6.20
C LEU A 107 0.37 -4.97 5.88
N LEU A 108 -0.07 -5.04 4.61
CA LEU A 108 -1.40 -4.59 4.17
C LEU A 108 -2.52 -5.42 4.82
N VAL A 109 -2.35 -6.74 4.91
CA VAL A 109 -3.28 -7.62 5.62
C VAL A 109 -3.30 -7.28 7.11
N SER A 110 -2.15 -7.19 7.76
CA SER A 110 -2.06 -6.86 9.19
C SER A 110 -2.67 -5.49 9.51
N TYR A 111 -2.49 -4.52 8.62
CA TYR A 111 -3.12 -3.21 8.71
C TYR A 111 -4.65 -3.32 8.72
N ALA A 112 -5.22 -3.98 7.71
CA ALA A 112 -6.67 -4.12 7.58
C ALA A 112 -7.28 -4.90 8.75
N LEU A 113 -6.58 -5.92 9.27
CA LEU A 113 -7.09 -6.77 10.34
C LEU A 113 -6.99 -6.16 11.74
N TRP A 114 -5.86 -5.52 12.06
CA TRP A 114 -5.53 -5.20 13.45
C TRP A 114 -4.96 -3.81 13.66
N LEU A 115 -4.10 -3.33 12.76
CA LEU A 115 -3.27 -2.15 13.06
C LEU A 115 -3.97 -0.82 12.75
N LYS A 116 -5.01 -0.82 11.90
CA LYS A 116 -5.75 0.39 11.55
C LYS A 116 -6.30 1.15 12.75
N LYS A 117 -6.75 0.44 13.80
CA LYS A 117 -7.29 1.07 15.03
C LYS A 117 -6.21 1.45 16.04
N GLN A 118 -4.95 1.08 15.80
CA GLN A 118 -3.85 1.27 16.76
C GLN A 118 -3.17 2.64 16.66
N GLY A 119 -3.61 3.52 15.76
CA GLY A 119 -3.10 4.88 15.60
C GLY A 119 -1.66 4.89 15.05
N PRO A 120 -0.63 5.25 15.85
CA PRO A 120 0.75 5.39 15.37
C PRO A 120 1.28 4.19 14.57
N VAL A 121 0.98 2.97 15.01
CA VAL A 121 1.44 1.75 14.32
C VAL A 121 0.77 1.61 12.95
N GLY A 122 -0.51 1.97 12.83
CA GLY A 122 -1.22 2.02 11.55
C GLY A 122 -0.57 3.03 10.60
N ASN A 123 -0.27 4.24 11.10
CA ASN A 123 0.36 5.31 10.33
C ASN A 123 1.75 4.89 9.81
N LEU A 124 2.54 4.21 10.64
CA LEU A 124 3.84 3.66 10.25
C LEU A 124 3.70 2.64 9.11
N VAL A 125 2.69 1.76 9.17
CA VAL A 125 2.46 0.77 8.11
C VAL A 125 2.00 1.44 6.81
N VAL A 126 1.15 2.45 6.86
CA VAL A 126 0.74 3.22 5.67
C VAL A 126 1.95 3.92 5.04
N ALA A 127 2.78 4.58 5.85
CA ALA A 127 4.00 5.23 5.38
C ALA A 127 4.99 4.22 4.78
N LEU A 128 5.19 3.08 5.45
CA LEU A 128 6.10 2.03 4.99
C LEU A 128 5.64 1.40 3.68
N THR A 129 4.37 1.00 3.58
CA THR A 129 3.83 0.39 2.35
C THR A 129 3.83 1.36 1.17
N THR A 130 3.63 2.66 1.42
CA THR A 130 3.77 3.70 0.39
C THR A 130 5.22 3.80 -0.09
N ALA A 131 6.19 3.89 0.83
CA ALA A 131 7.61 3.96 0.49
C ALA A 131 8.12 2.69 -0.20
N LEU A 132 7.60 1.52 0.19
CA LEU A 132 7.93 0.23 -0.42
C LEU A 132 7.52 0.16 -1.90
N SER A 133 6.49 0.89 -2.34
CA SER A 133 6.15 0.94 -3.77
C SER A 133 7.28 1.53 -4.61
N ILE A 134 7.92 2.59 -4.13
CA ILE A 134 9.08 3.21 -4.78
C ILE A 134 10.29 2.30 -4.68
N PHE A 135 10.53 1.73 -3.50
CA PHE A 135 11.64 0.81 -3.30
C PHE A 135 11.56 -0.40 -4.22
N PHE A 136 10.36 -0.94 -4.43
CA PHE A 136 10.09 -2.09 -5.29
C PHE A 136 10.59 -1.87 -6.72
N GLY A 137 10.35 -0.69 -7.29
CA GLY A 137 10.78 -0.35 -8.63
C GLY A 137 12.28 -0.45 -8.82
N GLY A 138 13.08 0.02 -7.85
CA GLY A 138 14.53 -0.09 -7.91
C GLY A 138 15.04 -1.52 -7.76
N ILE A 139 14.54 -2.26 -6.77
CA ILE A 139 14.97 -3.65 -6.52
C ILE A 139 14.49 -4.64 -7.59
N SER A 140 13.47 -4.27 -8.39
CA SER A 140 12.99 -5.09 -9.51
C SER A 140 14.05 -5.34 -10.58
N VAL A 141 15.06 -4.47 -10.67
CA VAL A 141 16.13 -4.53 -11.67
C VAL A 141 17.36 -5.27 -11.14
N SER A 142 17.78 -4.97 -9.90
CA SER A 142 18.99 -5.55 -9.33
C SER A 142 18.99 -5.49 -7.81
N VAL A 143 19.58 -6.50 -7.18
CA VAL A 143 19.82 -6.54 -5.72
C VAL A 143 20.76 -5.42 -5.27
N ASN A 144 21.59 -4.86 -6.17
CA ASN A 144 22.45 -3.72 -5.86
C ASN A 144 21.66 -2.46 -5.49
N ALA A 145 20.36 -2.41 -5.82
CA ALA A 145 19.44 -1.36 -5.38
C ALA A 145 19.32 -1.27 -3.84
N LEU A 146 19.55 -2.36 -3.10
CA LEU A 146 19.51 -2.36 -1.63
C LEU A 146 20.52 -1.39 -1.01
N SER A 147 21.67 -1.20 -1.67
CA SER A 147 22.75 -0.28 -1.23
C SER A 147 22.73 1.06 -1.98
N SER A 148 21.73 1.31 -2.82
CA SER A 148 21.68 2.52 -3.65
C SER A 148 21.21 3.72 -2.84
N ILE A 149 22.12 4.64 -2.54
CA ILE A 149 21.80 5.92 -1.88
C ILE A 149 20.81 6.73 -2.73
N THR A 150 20.98 6.74 -4.05
CA THR A 150 20.10 7.49 -4.96
C THR A 150 18.66 6.99 -4.92
N LEU A 151 18.44 5.68 -4.79
CA LEU A 151 17.11 5.10 -4.57
C LEU A 151 16.58 5.40 -3.15
N MET A 152 17.45 5.40 -2.14
CA MET A 152 17.00 5.54 -0.76
C MET A 152 16.51 6.93 -0.42
N ILE A 153 17.01 7.98 -1.09
CA ILE A 153 16.54 9.36 -0.91
C ILE A 153 15.01 9.48 -1.14
N PRO A 154 14.44 9.14 -2.32
CA PRO A 154 13.01 9.25 -2.54
C PRO A 154 12.18 8.28 -1.68
N VAL A 155 12.72 7.10 -1.34
CA VAL A 155 12.03 6.13 -0.46
C VAL A 155 11.87 6.70 0.96
N VAL A 156 12.96 7.19 1.57
CA VAL A 156 12.93 7.80 2.91
C VAL A 156 12.10 9.07 2.90
N TYR A 157 12.22 9.90 1.87
CA TYR A 157 11.40 11.10 1.71
C TYR A 157 9.91 10.77 1.68
N SER A 158 9.50 9.80 0.84
CA SER A 158 8.11 9.36 0.76
C SER A 158 7.61 8.79 2.08
N PHE A 159 8.44 8.04 2.80
CA PHE A 159 8.11 7.51 4.12
C PHE A 159 7.81 8.64 5.11
N LEU A 160 8.74 9.59 5.27
CA LEU A 160 8.62 10.69 6.23
C LEU A 160 7.44 11.61 5.90
N LEU A 161 7.25 11.94 4.62
CA LEU A 161 6.10 12.74 4.18
C LEU A 161 4.78 12.05 4.47
N THR A 162 4.67 10.76 4.14
CA THR A 162 3.43 10.01 4.36
C THR A 162 3.15 9.87 5.84
N LEU A 163 4.17 9.62 6.65
CA LEU A 163 4.04 9.56 8.10
C LEU A 163 3.55 10.89 8.67
N GLY A 164 4.17 12.01 8.29
CA GLY A 164 3.75 13.35 8.70
C GLY A 164 2.30 13.65 8.30
N ARG A 165 1.93 13.31 7.06
CA ARG A 165 0.55 13.47 6.57
C ARG A 165 -0.46 12.65 7.40
N GLU A 166 -0.15 11.41 7.75
CA GLU A 166 -1.04 10.58 8.56
C GLU A 166 -1.18 11.11 10.00
N VAL A 167 -0.16 11.78 10.54
CA VAL A 167 -0.26 12.48 11.82
C VAL A 167 -1.18 13.69 11.71
N VAL A 168 -0.99 14.55 10.70
CA VAL A 168 -1.85 15.73 10.46
C VAL A 168 -3.31 15.31 10.28
N LYS A 169 -3.56 14.28 9.48
CA LYS A 169 -4.90 13.74 9.28
C LYS A 169 -5.54 13.23 10.59
N GLY A 170 -4.76 12.59 11.45
CA GLY A 170 -5.23 12.16 12.77
C GLY A 170 -5.59 13.33 13.71
N VAL A 171 -5.06 14.53 13.49
CA VAL A 171 -5.48 15.76 14.19
C VAL A 171 -6.78 16.30 13.60
N GLU A 172 -6.92 16.31 12.27
CA GLU A 172 -8.16 16.72 11.59
C GLU A 172 -9.35 15.83 11.96
N ASP A 173 -9.12 14.51 12.05
CA ASP A 173 -10.15 13.50 12.32
C ASP A 173 -10.40 13.27 13.83
N TYR A 174 -9.81 14.10 14.72
CA TYR A 174 -9.79 13.88 16.18
C TYR A 174 -11.16 13.50 16.78
N ASN A 175 -12.19 14.31 16.52
CA ASN A 175 -13.52 14.10 17.10
C ASN A 175 -14.16 12.78 16.64
N GLY A 176 -13.97 12.42 15.37
CA GLY A 176 -14.49 11.19 14.79
C GLY A 176 -13.75 9.96 15.32
N ASP A 177 -12.42 10.04 15.38
CA ASP A 177 -11.57 8.96 15.89
C ASP A 177 -11.78 8.71 17.38
N TYR A 178 -12.02 9.76 18.16
CA TYR A 178 -12.35 9.66 19.58
C TYR A 178 -13.67 8.91 19.79
N ALA A 179 -14.71 9.25 19.02
CA ALA A 179 -16.02 8.58 19.09
C ALA A 179 -15.97 7.08 18.72
N HIS A 180 -14.99 6.67 17.89
CA HIS A 180 -14.83 5.29 17.42
C HIS A 180 -13.71 4.52 18.16
N GLY A 181 -13.12 5.10 19.21
CA GLY A 181 -12.12 4.45 20.06
C GLY A 181 -10.77 4.20 19.36
N VAL A 182 -10.42 5.00 18.35
CA VAL A 182 -9.13 4.92 17.65
C VAL A 182 -8.03 5.56 18.50
N LYS A 183 -6.85 4.94 18.56
CA LYS A 183 -5.76 5.37 19.46
C LYS A 183 -4.69 6.24 18.77
N THR A 184 -5.09 7.28 18.04
CA THR A 184 -4.18 8.18 17.30
C THR A 184 -3.23 8.96 18.23
N LEU A 185 -2.17 9.58 17.67
CA LEU A 185 -1.26 10.41 18.45
C LEU A 185 -1.96 11.62 19.05
N ALA A 186 -2.83 12.29 18.29
CA ALA A 186 -3.62 13.42 18.77
C ALA A 186 -4.46 13.04 20.00
N ILE A 187 -5.16 11.89 19.96
CA ILE A 187 -5.95 11.40 21.10
C ILE A 187 -5.08 11.07 22.32
N ARG A 188 -3.86 10.56 22.13
CA ARG A 188 -2.98 10.19 23.24
C ARG A 188 -2.26 11.38 23.88
N LEU A 189 -1.98 12.44 23.11
CA LEU A 189 -1.11 13.53 23.53
C LEU A 189 -1.85 14.85 23.78
N GLY A 190 -3.07 15.02 23.27
CA GLY A 190 -3.83 16.27 23.33
C GLY A 190 -3.66 17.06 22.05
#